data_AF-A0A519CFG1-F1
#
_entry.id   AF-A0A519CFG1-F1
#
_cell.length_a   1.000
_cell.length_b   1.000
_cell.length_c   1.000
_cell.angle_alpha   90.00
_cell.angle_beta   90.00
_cell.angle_gamma   90.00
#
_symmetry.space_group_name_H-M   'P 1'
#
loop_
_entity.id
_entity.type
_entity.pdbx_description
1 polymer ?
#
loop_
_entity_poly.entity_id
_entity_poly.type
_entity_poly.pdbx_seq_one_letter_code
_entity_poly.pdbx_strand_id
1 'polypeptide(L)'
;MPSIKKLIKIIKIIIKNPKVLGYVYAQDNPSKNYIVKKYGLKNGLPTIDFLEILPDFKETITHYTALSHGSMISDYALLKGLARKFQECR
;
A
#
# COMPACT_ATOMS: atom_id res chain seq x y z
N MET A 1 19.42 -23.27 16.44
CA MET A 1 18.30 -24.20 16.13
C MET A 1 17.22 -24.03 17.20
N PRO A 2 15.96 -23.70 16.85
CA PRO A 2 14.93 -23.61 17.86
C PRO A 2 14.72 -24.98 18.48
N SER A 3 14.93 -25.09 19.80
CA SER A 3 14.70 -26.32 20.54
C SER A 3 13.26 -26.80 20.30
N ILE A 4 13.05 -28.11 20.06
CA ILE A 4 11.73 -28.72 19.87
C ILE A 4 10.69 -28.29 20.92
N LYS A 5 11.13 -28.04 22.16
CA LYS A 5 10.30 -27.49 23.24
C LYS A 5 9.68 -26.13 22.91
N LYS A 6 10.41 -25.24 22.23
CA LYS A 6 9.90 -23.94 21.76
C LYS A 6 8.86 -24.13 20.66
N LEU A 7 9.08 -25.05 19.72
CA LEU A 7 8.12 -25.32 18.63
C LEU A 7 6.77 -25.79 19.17
N ILE A 8 6.78 -26.75 20.11
CA ILE A 8 5.56 -27.25 20.75
C ILE A 8 4.83 -26.12 21.51
N LYS A 9 5.58 -25.23 22.17
CA LYS A 9 5.00 -24.08 22.89
C LYS A 9 4.33 -23.10 21.93
N ILE A 10 4.95 -22.83 20.78
CA ILE A 10 4.39 -21.95 19.73
C ILE A 10 3.10 -22.55 19.17
N ILE A 11 3.09 -23.86 18.85
CA ILE A 11 1.88 -24.55 18.38
C ILE A 11 0.74 -24.45 19.40
N LYS A 12 1.03 -24.66 20.70
CA LYS A 12 0.04 -24.50 21.78
C LYS A 12 -0.53 -23.08 21.86
N ILE A 13 0.31 -22.04 21.67
CA ILE A 13 -0.13 -20.64 21.67
C ILE A 13 -1.05 -20.37 20.47
N ILE A 14 -0.68 -20.86 19.28
CA ILE A 14 -1.46 -20.70 18.06
C ILE A 14 -2.84 -21.36 18.19
N ILE A 15 -2.92 -22.58 18.72
CA ILE A 15 -4.20 -23.27 18.94
C ILE A 15 -5.09 -22.49 19.91
N LYS A 16 -4.52 -21.90 20.97
CA LYS A 16 -5.27 -21.09 21.94
C LYS A 16 -5.70 -19.73 21.41
N ASN A 17 -4.93 -19.13 20.50
CA ASN A 17 -5.25 -17.83 19.91
C ASN A 17 -4.80 -17.77 18.43
N PRO A 18 -5.62 -18.25 17.48
CA PRO A 18 -5.25 -18.30 16.08
C PRO A 18 -5.05 -16.91 15.46
N LYS A 19 -5.58 -15.83 16.05
CA LYS A 19 -5.37 -14.46 15.56
C LYS A 19 -3.90 -14.03 15.59
N VAL A 20 -3.06 -14.67 16.43
CA VAL A 20 -1.62 -14.43 16.49
C VAL A 20 -0.93 -14.71 15.14
N LEU A 21 -1.40 -15.69 14.37
CA LEU A 21 -0.90 -15.96 13.02
C LEU A 21 -1.14 -14.79 12.07
N GLY A 22 -2.27 -14.11 12.19
CA GLY A 22 -2.59 -12.95 11.35
C GLY A 22 -1.55 -11.83 11.50
N TYR A 23 -1.08 -11.57 12.72
CA TYR A 23 -0.03 -10.58 12.98
C TYR A 23 1.34 -10.98 12.41
N VAL A 24 1.70 -12.26 12.50
CA VAL A 24 2.96 -12.77 11.92
C VAL A 24 2.91 -12.76 10.40
N TYR A 25 1.79 -13.19 9.82
CA TYR A 25 1.58 -13.20 8.37
C TYR A 25 1.58 -11.80 7.77
N ALA A 26 1.02 -10.81 8.49
CA ALA A 26 1.05 -9.41 8.07
C ALA A 26 2.47 -8.82 8.02
N GLN A 27 3.39 -9.28 8.88
CA GLN A 27 4.77 -8.81 8.89
C GLN A 27 5.61 -9.36 7.73
N ASP A 28 5.26 -10.50 7.15
CA ASP A 28 6.03 -11.15 6.07
C ASP A 28 5.71 -10.60 4.67
N ASN A 29 4.80 -9.62 4.54
CA ASN A 29 4.30 -9.05 3.28
C ASN A 29 4.27 -10.07 2.11
N PRO A 30 3.44 -11.12 2.22
CA PRO A 30 3.46 -12.28 1.32
C PRO A 30 3.20 -11.89 -0.13
N SER A 31 2.40 -10.85 -0.36
CA SER A 31 2.18 -10.28 -1.69
C SER A 31 3.46 -9.73 -2.30
N LYS A 32 4.26 -8.98 -1.54
CA LYS A 32 5.57 -8.50 -2.01
C LYS A 32 6.50 -9.67 -2.37
N ASN A 33 6.60 -10.67 -1.49
CA ASN A 33 7.44 -11.84 -1.73
C ASN A 33 7.02 -12.60 -2.99
N TYR A 34 5.71 -12.77 -3.20
CA TYR A 34 5.16 -13.38 -4.41
C TYR A 34 5.54 -12.59 -5.68
N ILE A 35 5.35 -11.27 -5.66
CA ILE A 35 5.64 -10.41 -6.82
C ILE A 35 7.13 -10.44 -7.17
N VAL A 36 8.00 -10.35 -6.17
CA VAL A 36 9.46 -10.42 -6.38
C VAL A 36 9.86 -11.78 -6.93
N LYS A 37 9.35 -12.87 -6.38
CA LYS A 37 9.71 -14.23 -6.80
C LYS A 37 9.18 -14.57 -8.20
N LYS A 38 7.94 -14.18 -8.51
CA LYS A 38 7.28 -14.54 -9.76
C LYS A 38 7.64 -13.63 -10.93
N TYR A 39 7.78 -12.33 -10.67
CA TYR A 39 7.95 -11.31 -11.71
C TYR A 39 9.30 -10.58 -11.65
N GLY A 40 10.15 -10.84 -10.65
CA GLY A 40 11.46 -10.21 -10.54
C GLY A 40 11.43 -8.72 -10.14
N LEU A 41 10.26 -8.18 -9.81
CA LEU A 41 10.03 -6.75 -9.52
C LEU A 41 10.50 -6.37 -8.10
N LYS A 42 11.81 -6.48 -7.84
CA LYS A 42 12.43 -6.16 -6.53
C LYS A 42 12.19 -4.72 -6.09
N ASN A 43 12.15 -3.80 -7.05
CA ASN A 43 12.00 -2.37 -6.82
C ASN A 43 10.56 -1.88 -7.01
N GLY A 44 9.59 -2.80 -7.12
CA GLY A 44 8.21 -2.46 -7.45
C GLY A 44 7.98 -2.30 -8.95
N LEU A 45 6.82 -1.74 -9.30
CA LEU A 45 6.47 -1.39 -10.67
C LEU A 45 7.20 -0.10 -11.08
N PRO A 46 7.46 0.12 -12.38
CA PRO A 46 7.88 1.42 -12.87
C PRO A 46 6.87 2.48 -12.45
N THR A 47 7.36 3.54 -11.80
CA THR A 47 6.57 4.70 -11.40
C THR A 47 7.13 5.95 -12.06
N ILE A 48 6.28 6.95 -12.25
CA ILE A 48 6.66 8.27 -12.73
C ILE A 48 6.48 9.28 -11.61
N ASP A 49 7.36 10.27 -11.51
CA ASP A 49 7.17 11.35 -10.56
C ASP A 49 5.94 12.15 -10.98
N PHE A 50 5.11 12.44 -10.00
CA PHE A 50 3.92 13.25 -10.16
C PHE A 50 4.21 14.62 -10.80
N LEU A 51 5.33 15.25 -10.45
CA LEU A 51 5.75 16.55 -10.98
C LEU A 51 6.31 16.47 -12.41
N GLU A 52 6.70 15.29 -12.89
CA GLU A 52 7.04 15.11 -14.31
C GLU A 52 5.79 15.23 -15.20
N ILE A 53 4.60 14.90 -14.67
CA ILE A 53 3.33 15.01 -15.40
C ILE A 53 2.70 16.40 -15.24
N LEU A 54 2.85 16.99 -14.05
CA LEU A 54 2.28 18.29 -13.67
C LEU A 54 3.38 19.18 -13.05
N PRO A 55 4.24 19.83 -13.88
CA PRO A 55 5.40 20.57 -13.40
C PRO A 55 5.03 21.75 -12.49
N ASP A 56 3.98 22.48 -12.85
CA ASP A 56 3.46 23.63 -12.11
C ASP A 56 2.30 23.24 -11.18
N PHE A 57 2.42 22.09 -10.51
CA PHE A 57 1.34 21.58 -9.68
C PHE A 57 1.05 22.51 -8.50
N LYS A 58 -0.08 23.21 -8.58
CA LYS A 58 -0.60 24.09 -7.54
C LYS A 58 -2.10 23.90 -7.41
N GLU A 59 -2.49 22.96 -6.56
CA GLU A 59 -3.89 22.69 -6.25
C GLU A 59 -4.21 22.91 -4.77
N THR A 60 -5.40 23.47 -4.55
CA THR A 60 -6.04 23.51 -3.24
C THR A 60 -7.21 22.53 -3.26
N ILE A 61 -7.20 21.58 -2.34
CA ILE A 61 -8.32 20.67 -2.08
C ILE A 61 -9.14 21.27 -0.93
N THR A 62 -10.35 21.74 -1.25
CA THR A 62 -11.20 22.47 -0.27
C THR A 62 -12.17 21.57 0.47
N HIS A 63 -12.55 20.43 -0.11
CA HIS A 63 -13.50 19.49 0.47
C HIS A 63 -12.91 18.07 0.41
N TYR A 64 -12.45 17.58 1.56
CA TYR A 64 -11.91 16.25 1.68
C TYR A 64 -12.38 15.61 2.97
N THR A 65 -12.89 14.39 2.87
CA THR A 65 -13.22 13.55 4.02
C THR A 65 -12.32 12.33 3.98
N ALA A 66 -11.49 12.18 5.02
CA ALA A 66 -10.60 11.03 5.17
C ALA A 66 -11.39 9.79 5.60
N LEU A 67 -12.03 9.11 4.66
CA LEU A 67 -12.70 7.84 4.89
C LEU A 67 -11.71 6.68 4.73
N SER A 68 -11.89 5.62 5.53
CA SER A 68 -10.98 4.47 5.61
C SER A 68 -10.77 3.70 4.29
N HIS A 69 -11.61 3.93 3.29
CA HIS A 69 -11.56 3.28 1.98
C HIS A 69 -11.72 4.30 0.82
N GLY A 70 -11.52 5.59 1.10
CA GLY A 70 -11.60 6.66 0.09
C GLY A 70 -10.27 6.89 -0.61
N SER A 71 -10.31 7.66 -1.70
CA SER A 71 -9.10 8.11 -2.38
C SER A 71 -8.27 9.01 -1.47
N MET A 72 -6.95 8.99 -1.66
CA MET A 72 -6.03 9.85 -0.93
C MET A 72 -6.08 11.28 -1.50
N ILE A 73 -5.62 12.25 -0.70
CA ILE A 73 -5.52 13.66 -1.14
C ILE A 73 -4.68 13.77 -2.42
N SER A 74 -3.62 12.97 -2.54
CA SER A 74 -2.78 12.89 -3.75
C SER A 74 -3.56 12.49 -5.00
N ASP A 75 -4.52 11.58 -4.86
CA ASP A 75 -5.33 11.09 -5.98
C ASP A 75 -6.27 12.21 -6.46
N TYR A 76 -6.92 12.92 -5.52
CA TYR A 76 -7.76 14.08 -5.85
C TYR A 76 -6.95 15.22 -6.47
N ALA A 77 -5.77 15.48 -5.91
CA ALA A 77 -4.79 16.42 -6.45
C ALA A 77 -4.44 16.11 -7.90
N LEU A 78 -4.07 14.85 -8.19
CA LEU A 78 -3.77 14.38 -9.54
C LEU A 78 -4.95 14.58 -10.49
N LEU A 79 -6.13 14.11 -10.10
CA LEU A 79 -7.32 14.22 -10.94
C LEU A 79 -7.66 15.67 -11.27
N LYS A 80 -7.59 16.57 -10.27
CA LYS A 80 -7.87 17.99 -10.48
C LYS A 80 -6.83 18.66 -11.38
N GLY A 81 -5.54 18.36 -11.18
CA GLY A 81 -4.46 18.86 -12.02
C GLY A 81 -4.54 18.35 -13.46
N LEU A 82 -4.91 17.09 -13.66
CA LEU A 82 -5.14 16.51 -14.99
C LEU A 82 -6.37 17.10 -15.67
N ALA A 83 -7.48 17.26 -14.94
CA ALA A 83 -8.72 17.83 -15.48
C ALA A 83 -8.51 19.24 -16.04
N ARG A 84 -7.69 20.07 -15.37
CA ARG A 84 -7.35 21.43 -15.85
C ARG A 84 -6.63 21.46 -17.20
N LYS A 85 -6.05 20.35 -17.66
CA LYS A 85 -5.47 20.29 -19.02
C LYS A 85 -6.54 20.33 -20.12
N PHE A 86 -7.82 20.11 -19.78
CA PHE A 86 -8.96 20.14 -20.69
C PHE A 86 -9.82 21.37 -20.40
N GLN A 87 -10.10 22.18 -21.42
CA GLN A 87 -10.82 23.45 -21.25
C GLN A 87 -12.27 23.27 -20.79
N GLU A 88 -12.84 22.10 -21.09
CA GLU A 88 -14.20 21.69 -20.80
C GLU A 88 -14.41 21.28 -19.34
N CYS A 89 -13.33 20.99 -18.63
CA CYS A 89 -13.34 20.63 -17.21
C CYS A 89 -12.99 21.86 -16.38
N ARG A 90 -14.00 22.70 -16.09
CA ARG A 90 -13.88 23.84 -15.15
C ARG A 90 -14.36 23.48 -13.75
#